data_AF-A0A832HF20-F1
#
_entry.id   AF-A0A832HF20-F1
#
_cell.length_a   1.000
_cell.length_b   1.000
_cell.length_c   1.000
_cell.angle_alpha   90.00
_cell.angle_beta   90.00
_cell.angle_gamma   90.00
#
_symmetry.space_group_name_H-M   'P 1'
#
loop_
_entity.id
_entity.type
_entity.pdbx_description
1 polymer ?
#
loop_
_entity_poly.entity_id
_entity_poly.type
_entity_poly.pdbx_seq_one_letter_code
_entity_poly.pdbx_strand_id
1 'polypeptide(L)'
;MHNNSEQSFRTKTREFFTARFPNADCDRRQVDRIAEALSRDMKSDSANDIAFHMTDWSDDAAFLVALHLAPDLFTNDEIEQGITACLVHIPNHIAAAAKLAGWPMKDIFNVGATIAPSDDQPSA
;
A
#
# COMPACT_ATOMS: atom_id res chain seq x y z
N MET A 1 0.44 26.53 -6.57
CA MET A 1 1.83 26.04 -6.51
C MET A 1 1.92 24.82 -5.59
N HIS A 2 1.16 23.75 -5.86
CA HIS A 2 1.11 22.54 -5.01
C HIS A 2 1.29 21.31 -5.90
N ASN A 3 2.53 21.00 -6.30
CA ASN A 3 2.80 19.75 -7.04
C ASN A 3 4.26 19.25 -6.99
N ASN A 4 5.15 19.86 -6.18
CA ASN A 4 6.56 19.45 -6.13
C ASN A 4 6.87 18.45 -5.00
N SER A 5 6.07 18.40 -3.94
CA SER A 5 6.34 17.56 -2.76
C SER A 5 5.83 16.12 -2.88
N GLU A 6 4.67 15.90 -3.52
CA GLU A 6 4.13 14.55 -3.72
C GLU A 6 5.03 13.69 -4.61
N GLN A 7 5.63 14.31 -5.63
CA GLN A 7 6.64 13.65 -6.47
C GLN A 7 7.95 13.43 -5.70
N SER A 8 8.22 14.20 -4.65
CA SER A 8 9.50 14.19 -3.93
C SER A 8 9.69 12.93 -3.09
N PHE A 9 8.72 12.56 -2.24
CA PHE A 9 8.91 11.40 -1.35
C PHE A 9 8.96 10.07 -2.14
N ARG A 10 8.14 9.93 -3.20
CA ARG A 10 8.17 8.76 -4.08
C ARG A 10 9.49 8.64 -4.82
N THR A 11 10.03 9.78 -5.30
CA THR A 11 11.34 9.80 -5.97
C THR A 11 12.45 9.39 -5.02
N LYS A 12 12.53 9.99 -3.82
CA LYS A 12 13.52 9.62 -2.79
C LYS A 12 13.43 8.15 -2.39
N THR A 13 12.20 7.64 -2.25
CA THR A 13 11.97 6.22 -1.94
C THR A 13 12.52 5.32 -3.03
N ARG A 14 12.24 5.61 -4.31
CA ARG A 14 12.78 4.86 -5.43
C ARG A 14 14.30 4.94 -5.48
N GLU A 15 14.89 6.12 -5.32
CA GLU A 15 16.34 6.29 -5.30
C GLU A 15 17.00 5.48 -4.17
N PHE A 16 16.40 5.50 -2.97
CA PHE A 16 16.86 4.73 -1.81
C PHE A 16 16.97 3.23 -2.12
N PHE A 17 15.97 2.65 -2.78
CA PHE A 17 15.99 1.22 -3.12
C PHE A 17 16.77 0.92 -4.39
N THR A 18 16.69 1.73 -5.45
CA THR A 18 17.39 1.49 -6.72
C THR A 18 18.91 1.48 -6.55
N ALA A 19 19.44 2.27 -5.59
CA ALA A 19 20.86 2.22 -5.23
C ALA A 19 21.32 0.82 -4.77
N ARG A 20 20.41 0.02 -4.18
CA ARG A 20 20.71 -1.32 -3.64
C ARG A 20 20.10 -2.47 -4.44
N PHE A 21 19.01 -2.20 -5.15
CA PHE A 21 18.16 -3.13 -5.89
C PHE A 21 17.74 -2.49 -7.22
N PRO A 22 18.62 -2.45 -8.23
CA PRO A 22 18.37 -1.71 -9.47
C PRO A 22 17.23 -2.26 -10.34
N ASN A 23 16.67 -3.43 -9.99
CA ASN A 23 15.54 -4.06 -10.68
C ASN A 23 14.29 -4.16 -9.80
N ALA A 24 14.21 -3.36 -8.72
CA ALA A 24 13.06 -3.30 -7.84
C ALA A 24 11.94 -2.44 -8.44
N ASP A 25 11.42 -2.83 -9.59
CA ASP A 25 10.20 -2.24 -10.14
C ASP A 25 9.00 -3.11 -9.77
N CYS A 26 7.89 -2.45 -9.43
CA CYS A 26 6.56 -3.05 -9.36
C CYS A 26 6.09 -3.38 -10.77
N ASP A 27 6.58 -4.50 -11.30
CA ASP A 27 6.25 -4.99 -12.62
C ASP A 27 5.08 -6.00 -12.53
N ARG A 28 4.32 -6.11 -13.63
CA ARG A 28 3.32 -7.15 -13.91
C ARG A 28 3.82 -8.55 -13.53
N ARG A 29 5.13 -8.78 -13.65
CA ARG A 29 5.81 -10.00 -13.20
C ARG A 29 5.52 -10.36 -11.74
N GLN A 30 5.44 -9.39 -10.82
CA GLN A 30 5.17 -9.67 -9.41
C GLN A 30 3.73 -10.16 -9.22
N VAL A 31 2.77 -9.51 -9.88
CA VAL A 31 1.36 -9.94 -9.92
C VAL A 31 1.27 -11.38 -10.42
N ASP A 32 1.91 -11.68 -11.55
CA ASP A 32 1.87 -13.01 -12.16
C ASP A 32 2.40 -14.10 -11.22
N ARG A 33 3.50 -13.80 -10.51
CA ARG A 33 4.13 -14.77 -9.59
C ARG A 33 3.29 -15.00 -8.34
N ILE A 34 2.63 -13.96 -7.81
CA ILE A 34 1.70 -14.10 -6.68
C ILE A 34 0.46 -14.87 -7.14
N ALA A 35 -0.12 -14.54 -8.29
CA ALA A 35 -1.27 -15.24 -8.84
C ALA A 35 -0.97 -16.73 -9.08
N GLU A 36 0.19 -17.05 -9.66
CA GLU A 36 0.66 -18.43 -9.85
C GLU A 36 0.74 -19.17 -8.51
N ALA A 37 1.29 -18.54 -7.48
CA ALA A 37 1.41 -19.14 -6.16
C ALA A 37 0.05 -19.43 -5.50
N LEU A 38 -0.92 -18.52 -5.66
CA LEU A 38 -2.27 -18.65 -5.08
C LEU A 38 -3.18 -19.59 -5.87
N SER A 39 -2.89 -19.83 -7.15
CA SER A 39 -3.74 -20.63 -8.06
C SER A 39 -3.89 -22.10 -7.65
N ARG A 40 -3.06 -22.61 -6.74
CA ARG A 40 -3.13 -23.98 -6.23
C ARG A 40 -4.37 -24.21 -5.37
N ASP A 41 -4.75 -23.21 -4.59
CA ASP A 41 -5.80 -23.31 -3.57
C ASP A 41 -7.01 -22.41 -3.88
N MET A 42 -6.92 -21.59 -4.94
CA MET A 42 -7.92 -20.61 -5.31
C MET A 42 -8.29 -20.70 -6.79
N LYS A 43 -9.51 -20.27 -7.13
CA LYS A 43 -9.89 -20.08 -8.53
C LYS A 43 -8.98 -19.03 -9.18
N SER A 44 -8.59 -19.27 -10.43
CA SER A 44 -7.65 -18.44 -11.19
C SER A 44 -7.99 -16.95 -11.20
N ASP A 45 -9.27 -16.59 -11.34
CA ASP A 45 -9.70 -15.19 -11.39
C ASP A 45 -9.51 -14.50 -10.03
N SER A 46 -9.88 -15.17 -8.93
CA SER A 46 -9.67 -14.65 -7.58
C SER A 46 -8.17 -14.52 -7.24
N ALA A 47 -7.33 -15.44 -7.70
CA ALA A 47 -5.89 -15.38 -7.49
C ALA A 47 -5.25 -14.15 -8.15
N ASN A 48 -5.70 -13.78 -9.36
CA ASN A 48 -5.21 -12.58 -10.05
C ASN A 48 -5.68 -11.29 -9.36
N ASP A 49 -6.95 -11.21 -8.96
CA ASP A 49 -7.49 -10.04 -8.27
C ASP A 49 -6.79 -9.81 -6.92
N ILE A 50 -6.57 -10.89 -6.15
CA ILE A 50 -5.79 -10.83 -4.91
C ILE A 50 -4.36 -10.37 -5.21
N ALA A 51 -3.70 -10.92 -6.23
CA ALA A 51 -2.33 -10.54 -6.58
C ALA A 51 -2.21 -9.06 -6.92
N PHE A 52 -3.14 -8.52 -7.72
CA PHE A 52 -3.19 -7.09 -8.03
C PHE A 52 -3.30 -6.24 -6.76
N HIS A 53 -4.26 -6.55 -5.89
CA HIS A 53 -4.44 -5.82 -4.64
C HIS A 53 -3.24 -5.94 -3.69
N MET A 54 -2.46 -7.01 -3.77
CA MET A 54 -1.25 -7.19 -2.95
C MET A 54 0.01 -6.49 -3.49
N THR A 55 -0.02 -5.94 -4.71
CA THR A 55 1.16 -5.31 -5.34
C THR A 55 1.02 -3.83 -5.63
N ASP A 56 -0.20 -3.34 -5.90
CA ASP A 56 -0.43 -1.97 -6.40
C ASP A 56 0.09 -0.86 -5.46
N TRP A 57 0.21 -1.15 -4.17
CA TRP A 57 0.69 -0.24 -3.13
C TRP A 57 2.17 -0.47 -2.74
N SER A 58 2.95 -1.17 -3.56
CA SER A 58 4.35 -1.51 -3.26
C SER A 58 5.23 -0.27 -3.04
N ASP A 59 4.99 0.82 -3.76
CA ASP A 59 5.74 2.08 -3.60
C ASP A 59 5.44 2.73 -2.24
N ASP A 60 4.20 2.62 -1.76
CA ASP A 60 3.81 3.14 -0.44
C ASP A 60 4.42 2.27 0.68
N ALA A 61 4.44 0.94 0.48
CA ALA A 61 5.14 0.02 1.37
C ALA A 61 6.65 0.33 1.44
N ALA A 62 7.27 0.55 0.28
CA ALA A 62 8.67 0.92 0.17
C ALA A 62 8.95 2.22 0.92
N PHE A 63 8.07 3.23 0.80
CA PHE A 63 8.21 4.47 1.55
C PHE A 63 8.24 4.23 3.07
N LEU A 64 7.32 3.43 3.62
CA LEU A 64 7.32 3.09 5.05
C LEU A 64 8.62 2.42 5.49
N VAL A 65 9.14 1.49 4.69
CA VAL A 65 10.41 0.81 4.98
C VAL A 65 11.58 1.80 4.91
N ALA A 66 11.63 2.65 3.88
CA ALA A 66 12.67 3.68 3.75
C ALA A 66 12.65 4.65 4.94
N LEU A 67 11.47 5.11 5.36
CA LEU A 67 11.30 5.99 6.51
C LEU A 67 11.79 5.33 7.82
N HIS A 68 11.51 4.05 8.03
CA HIS A 68 12.00 3.33 9.20
C HIS A 68 13.52 3.11 9.21
N LEU A 69 14.13 2.97 8.03
CA LEU A 69 15.58 2.74 7.90
C LEU A 69 16.39 4.04 7.89
N ALA A 70 15.82 5.13 7.38
CA ALA A 70 16.48 6.41 7.20
C ALA A 70 15.49 7.57 7.44
N PRO A 71 15.06 7.81 8.70
CA PRO A 71 14.04 8.80 9.01
C PRO A 71 14.43 10.22 8.60
N ASP A 72 15.72 10.56 8.73
CA ASP A 72 16.26 11.89 8.40
C ASP A 72 16.34 12.16 6.87
N LEU A 73 16.01 11.17 6.03
CA LEU A 73 15.99 11.33 4.57
C LEU A 73 14.81 12.19 4.09
N PHE A 74 13.74 12.23 4.87
CA PHE A 74 12.48 12.86 4.52
C PHE A 74 12.22 14.10 5.38
N THR A 75 11.65 15.14 4.77
CA THR A 75 11.13 16.28 5.53
C THR A 75 9.81 15.92 6.21
N ASN A 76 9.38 16.71 7.20
CA ASN A 76 8.08 16.50 7.84
C ASN A 76 6.92 16.51 6.83
N ASP A 77 6.92 17.43 5.86
CA ASP A 77 5.90 17.51 4.82
C ASP A 77 5.88 16.26 3.92
N GLU A 78 7.04 15.71 3.59
CA GLU A 78 7.16 14.46 2.82
C GLU A 78 6.67 13.26 3.64
N ILE A 79 6.95 13.24 4.95
CA ILE A 79 6.45 12.22 5.87
C ILE A 79 4.93 12.28 5.95
N GLU A 80 4.35 13.46 6.16
CA GLU A 80 2.90 13.64 6.22
C GLU A 80 2.21 13.17 4.93
N GLN A 81 2.75 13.55 3.77
CA GLN A 81 2.23 13.13 2.47
C GLN A 81 2.35 11.63 2.26
N GLY A 82 3.51 11.03 2.57
CA GLY A 82 3.72 9.60 2.42
C GLY A 82 2.86 8.77 3.37
N ILE A 83 2.69 9.20 4.63
CA ILE A 83 1.80 8.56 5.59
C ILE A 83 0.34 8.68 5.14
N THR A 84 -0.08 9.86 4.69
CA THR A 84 -1.43 10.07 4.14
C THR A 84 -1.70 9.14 2.96
N ALA A 85 -0.76 9.05 2.00
CA ALA A 85 -0.85 8.14 0.87
C ALA A 85 -0.99 6.68 1.32
N CYS A 86 -0.19 6.24 2.31
CA CYS A 86 -0.29 4.91 2.88
C CYS A 86 -1.68 4.65 3.50
N LEU A 87 -2.18 5.58 4.31
CA LEU A 87 -3.46 5.44 5.02
C LEU A 87 -4.67 5.37 4.10
N VAL A 88 -4.64 6.07 2.96
CA VAL A 88 -5.77 6.05 2.00
C VAL A 88 -5.68 4.90 0.99
N HIS A 89 -4.48 4.40 0.70
CA HIS A 89 -4.28 3.41 -0.35
C HIS A 89 -4.18 1.98 0.20
N ILE A 90 -3.25 1.73 1.13
CA ILE A 90 -2.91 0.37 1.60
C ILE A 90 -4.11 -0.34 2.26
N PRO A 91 -4.86 0.28 3.19
CA PRO A 91 -5.96 -0.41 3.87
C PRO A 91 -7.05 -0.89 2.92
N ASN A 92 -7.38 -0.10 1.91
CA ASN A 92 -8.41 -0.45 0.92
C ASN A 92 -8.00 -1.68 0.10
N HIS A 93 -6.75 -1.71 -0.36
CA HIS A 93 -6.21 -2.85 -1.11
C HIS A 93 -6.10 -4.11 -0.25
N ILE A 94 -5.60 -4.00 0.99
CA ILE A 94 -5.50 -5.14 1.91
C ILE A 94 -6.90 -5.66 2.28
N ALA A 95 -7.86 -4.79 2.55
CA ALA A 95 -9.23 -5.19 2.88
C ALA A 95 -9.90 -5.91 1.70
N ALA A 96 -9.72 -5.43 0.46
CA ALA A 96 -10.20 -6.08 -0.75
C ALA A 96 -9.58 -7.47 -0.92
N ALA A 97 -8.26 -7.59 -0.82
CA ALA A 97 -7.55 -8.87 -0.90
C ALA A 97 -8.02 -9.85 0.19
N ALA A 98 -8.14 -9.41 1.45
CA ALA A 98 -8.62 -10.22 2.55
C ALA A 98 -10.05 -10.73 2.30
N LYS A 99 -10.94 -9.86 1.81
CA LYS A 99 -12.31 -10.22 1.46
C LYS A 99 -12.36 -11.29 0.36
N LEU A 100 -11.58 -11.11 -0.71
CA LEU A 100 -11.49 -12.06 -1.82
C LEU A 100 -10.92 -13.41 -1.38
N ALA A 101 -9.98 -13.39 -0.44
CA ALA A 101 -9.34 -14.58 0.11
C ALA A 101 -10.18 -15.27 1.21
N GLY A 102 -11.34 -14.73 1.57
CA GLY A 102 -12.22 -15.31 2.60
C GLY A 102 -11.77 -15.06 4.04
N TRP A 103 -10.84 -14.13 4.26
CA TRP A 103 -10.39 -13.76 5.61
C TRP A 103 -11.33 -12.71 6.22
N PRO A 104 -11.69 -12.85 7.51
CA PRO A 104 -12.53 -11.86 8.18
C PRO A 104 -11.73 -10.59 8.51
N MET A 105 -12.27 -9.44 8.11
CA MET A 105 -11.80 -8.14 8.61
C MET A 105 -12.39 -7.88 10.00
N LYS A 106 -11.54 -7.52 10.96
CA LYS A 106 -11.93 -7.24 12.34
C LYS A 106 -11.30 -5.93 12.80
N ASP A 107 -12.09 -5.12 13.49
CA ASP A 107 -11.59 -3.95 14.21
C ASP A 107 -10.97 -4.38 15.55
N ILE A 108 -9.74 -4.89 15.50
CA ILE A 108 -9.01 -5.40 16.67
C ILE A 108 -8.71 -4.29 17.68
N PHE A 109 -8.54 -3.05 17.21
CA PHE A 109 -8.16 -1.92 18.05
C PHE A 109 -9.35 -1.10 18.55
N ASN A 110 -10.58 -1.46 18.17
CA ASN A 110 -11.82 -0.81 18.56
C ASN A 110 -11.84 0.70 18.21
N VAL A 111 -11.36 1.04 17.02
CA VAL A 111 -11.32 2.43 16.52
C VAL A 111 -12.43 2.73 15.50
N GLY A 112 -13.34 1.77 15.28
CA GLY A 112 -14.41 1.88 14.29
C GLY A 112 -13.97 1.57 12.85
N ALA A 113 -12.81 0.92 12.64
CA ALA A 113 -12.21 0.74 11.30
C ALA A 113 -13.06 -0.07 10.31
N THR A 114 -14.02 -0.87 10.79
CA THR A 114 -14.92 -1.69 9.95
C THR A 114 -16.36 -1.19 9.95
N ILE A 115 -16.63 -0.05 10.59
CA ILE A 115 -17.96 0.55 10.65
C ILE A 115 -18.10 1.48 9.44
N ALA A 116 -19.21 1.41 8.71
CA ALA A 116 -19.49 2.39 7.67
C ALA A 116 -19.52 3.80 8.31
N PRO A 117 -19.02 4.85 7.65
CA PRO A 117 -19.15 6.21 8.16
C PRO A 117 -20.63 6.46 8.47
N SER A 118 -20.95 6.78 9.72
CA SER A 118 -22.29 7.26 10.05
C SER A 118 -22.49 8.59 9.34
N ASP A 119 -23.68 8.83 8.77
CA ASP A 119 -24.05 10.10 8.12
C ASP A 119 -23.93 11.33 9.07
N ASP A 120 -23.66 11.13 10.36
CA ASP A 120 -23.56 12.13 11.42
C ASP A 120 -22.13 12.61 11.78
N GLN A 121 -21.09 12.31 10.98
CA GLN A 121 -19.75 12.88 11.25
C GLN A 121 -19.71 14.36 10.78
N PRO A 122 -19.46 15.34 11.68
CA PRO A 122 -19.26 16.71 11.27
C PRO A 122 -17.99 16.81 10.42
N SER A 123 -18.07 17.58 9.34
CA SER A 123 -16.94 17.90 8.47
C SER A 123 -15.75 18.40 9.29
N ALA A 124 -14.64 17.67 9.21
CA ALA A 124 -13.34 18.09 9.73
C ALA A 124 -12.81 19.32 8.98
#